data_AF-A0A6H9YZD1-F1
#
_entry.id   AF-A0A6H9YZD1-F1
#
_cell.length_a   1.000
_cell.length_b   1.000
_cell.length_c   1.000
_cell.angle_alpha   90.00
_cell.angle_beta   90.00
_cell.angle_gamma   90.00
#
_symmetry.space_group_name_H-M   'P 1'
#
loop_
_entity.id
_entity.type
_entity.pdbx_description
1 polymer ?
#
loop_
_entity_poly.entity_id
_entity_poly.type
_entity_poly.pdbx_seq_one_letter_code
_entity_poly.pdbx_strand_id
1 'polypeptide(L)'
;MTQDGASDDVTPVSIDAATAEAQRVAYRLKGVIRELTGGWSTWASDTGKLYAVNPARLTDEQISAGCAQTVHGENPAELVENLRFQMRKMTEFNERHQAKSEAARV
;
A
#
# COMPACT_ATOMS: atom_id res chain seq x y z
N MET A 1 -41.03 41.55 -23.53
CA MET A 1 -39.83 41.21 -22.75
C MET A 1 -40.22 40.07 -21.83
N THR A 2 -39.95 38.83 -22.24
CA THR A 2 -40.18 37.63 -21.43
C THR A 2 -38.81 37.18 -20.97
N GLN A 3 -38.61 37.16 -19.65
CA GLN A 3 -37.33 36.88 -19.04
C GLN A 3 -37.09 35.36 -19.06
N ASP A 4 -36.08 34.94 -19.83
CA ASP A 4 -35.53 33.59 -19.82
C ASP A 4 -34.98 33.27 -18.42
N GLY A 5 -35.62 32.32 -17.74
CA GLY A 5 -35.11 31.69 -16.53
C GLY A 5 -34.44 30.38 -16.90
N ALA A 6 -33.14 30.43 -17.19
CA ALA A 6 -32.31 29.22 -17.23
C ALA A 6 -32.16 28.69 -15.81
N SER A 7 -32.97 27.69 -15.47
CA SER A 7 -32.73 26.83 -14.31
C SER A 7 -31.53 25.94 -14.64
N ASP A 8 -30.36 26.29 -14.12
CA ASP A 8 -29.22 25.37 -14.05
C ASP A 8 -29.60 24.21 -13.11
N ASP A 9 -30.04 23.10 -13.71
CA ASP A 9 -30.34 21.82 -13.06
C ASP A 9 -29.03 21.19 -12.57
N VAL A 10 -28.48 21.72 -11.48
CA VAL A 10 -27.38 21.09 -10.75
C VAL A 10 -28.00 19.95 -9.94
N THR A 11 -28.09 18.77 -10.54
CA THR A 11 -28.43 17.55 -9.80
C THR A 11 -27.38 17.34 -8.71
N PRO A 12 -27.75 17.31 -7.42
CA PRO A 12 -26.78 17.09 -6.37
C PRO A 12 -26.28 15.64 -6.48
N VAL A 13 -25.00 15.46 -6.77
CA VAL A 13 -24.34 14.16 -6.59
C VAL A 13 -24.51 13.78 -5.12
N SER A 14 -25.32 12.75 -4.88
CA SER A 14 -25.55 12.25 -3.52
C SER A 14 -24.23 11.75 -2.95
N ILE A 15 -23.80 12.33 -1.82
CA ILE A 15 -22.52 12.06 -1.14
C ILE A 15 -22.30 10.55 -0.89
N ASP A 16 -23.39 9.79 -0.74
CA ASP A 16 -23.36 8.34 -0.54
C ASP A 16 -22.85 7.57 -1.77
N ALA A 17 -23.19 8.03 -2.98
CA ALA A 17 -22.76 7.40 -4.23
C ALA A 17 -21.26 7.62 -4.47
N ALA A 18 -20.79 8.84 -4.25
CA ALA A 18 -19.36 9.18 -4.34
C ALA A 18 -18.53 8.42 -3.30
N THR A 19 -19.06 8.24 -2.08
CA THR A 19 -18.42 7.46 -1.02
C THR A 19 -18.34 5.98 -1.38
N ALA A 20 -19.42 5.41 -1.92
CA ALA A 20 -19.44 4.01 -2.36
C ALA A 20 -18.45 3.75 -3.52
N GLU A 21 -18.34 4.68 -4.46
CA GLU A 21 -17.38 4.57 -5.56
C GLU A 21 -15.93 4.65 -5.05
N ALA A 22 -15.62 5.60 -4.16
CA ALA A 22 -14.31 5.72 -3.54
C ALA A 22 -13.92 4.44 -2.78
N GLN A 23 -14.85 3.83 -2.05
CA GLN A 23 -14.62 2.55 -1.36
C GLN A 23 -14.33 1.40 -2.33
N ARG A 24 -15.03 1.31 -3.46
CA ARG A 24 -14.78 0.28 -4.50
C ARG A 24 -13.42 0.45 -5.15
N VAL A 25 -13.01 1.69 -5.41
CA VAL A 25 -11.66 1.99 -5.92
C VAL A 25 -10.61 1.62 -4.90
N ALA A 26 -10.79 1.98 -3.62
CA ALA A 26 -9.89 1.61 -2.54
C ALA A 26 -9.78 0.08 -2.37
N TYR A 27 -10.89 -0.66 -2.47
CA TYR A 27 -10.87 -2.12 -2.41
C TYR A 27 -10.07 -2.75 -3.57
N ARG A 28 -10.28 -2.28 -4.80
CA ARG A 28 -9.52 -2.75 -5.97
C ARG A 28 -8.02 -2.45 -5.82
N LEU A 29 -7.68 -1.25 -5.35
CA LEU A 29 -6.30 -0.85 -5.06
C LEU A 29 -5.66 -1.76 -4.00
N LYS A 30 -6.38 -2.11 -2.93
CA LYS A 30 -5.87 -3.08 -1.93
C LYS A 30 -5.55 -4.44 -2.55
N GLY A 31 -6.41 -4.94 -3.43
CA GLY A 31 -6.17 -6.20 -4.15
C GLY A 31 -4.90 -6.15 -5.00
N VAL A 32 -4.77 -5.11 -5.83
CA VAL A 32 -3.59 -4.90 -6.70
C VAL A 32 -2.31 -4.75 -5.87
N ILE A 33 -2.35 -3.98 -4.78
CA ILE A 33 -1.18 -3.80 -3.91
C ILE A 33 -0.79 -5.13 -3.27
N ARG A 34 -1.74 -5.92 -2.77
CA ARG A 34 -1.45 -7.23 -2.17
C ARG A 34 -0.75 -8.16 -3.17
N GLU A 35 -1.20 -8.18 -4.42
CA GLU A 35 -0.59 -8.98 -5.49
C GLU A 35 0.81 -8.47 -5.87
N LEU A 36 0.97 -7.16 -6.07
CA LEU A 36 2.25 -6.56 -6.47
C LEU A 36 3.33 -6.62 -5.38
N THR A 37 2.93 -6.69 -4.11
CA THR A 37 3.86 -6.62 -2.97
C THR A 37 4.13 -7.97 -2.33
N GLY A 38 3.53 -9.06 -2.83
CA GLY A 38 3.70 -10.39 -2.25
C GLY A 38 3.01 -10.55 -0.89
N GLY A 39 1.88 -9.85 -0.68
CA GLY A 39 1.01 -10.06 0.46
C GLY A 39 0.98 -8.96 1.52
N TRP A 40 1.55 -7.78 1.28
CA TRP A 40 1.46 -6.69 2.27
C TRP A 40 0.03 -6.19 2.41
N SER A 41 -0.39 -5.97 3.65
CA SER A 41 -1.71 -5.42 3.99
C SER A 41 -1.63 -3.91 4.11
N THR A 42 -2.48 -3.16 3.40
CA THR A 42 -2.44 -1.69 3.35
C THR A 42 -3.67 -1.00 3.93
N TRP A 43 -3.44 0.16 4.54
CA TRP A 43 -4.50 1.03 5.06
C TRP A 43 -4.11 2.50 4.99
N ALA A 44 -5.11 3.38 5.03
CA ALA A 44 -4.94 4.81 5.19
C ALA A 44 -5.32 5.19 6.62
N SER A 45 -4.59 6.13 7.20
CA SER A 45 -5.00 6.83 8.42
C SER A 45 -6.04 7.90 8.11
N ASP A 46 -6.69 8.40 9.16
CA ASP A 46 -7.55 9.58 9.14
C ASP A 46 -6.83 10.86 8.68
N THR A 47 -5.52 10.95 8.91
CA THR A 47 -4.66 12.05 8.42
C THR A 47 -4.27 11.93 6.94
N GLY A 48 -4.70 10.89 6.24
CA GLY A 48 -4.39 10.65 4.82
C GLY A 48 -3.07 9.92 4.56
N LYS A 49 -2.25 9.68 5.60
CA LYS A 49 -1.03 8.86 5.48
C LYS A 49 -1.38 7.42 5.14
N LEU A 50 -0.59 6.82 4.26
CA LEU A 50 -0.73 5.43 3.86
C LEU A 50 0.28 4.55 4.57
N TYR A 51 -0.15 3.35 4.91
CA TYR A 51 0.65 2.36 5.63
C TYR A 51 0.52 1.00 4.97
N ALA A 52 1.58 0.21 5.12
CA ALA A 52 1.62 -1.19 4.74
C ALA A 52 2.29 -2.00 5.84
N VAL A 53 1.75 -3.17 6.15
CA VAL A 53 2.33 -4.12 7.10
C VAL A 53 2.62 -5.43 6.40
N ASN A 54 3.81 -5.97 6.65
CA ASN A 54 4.12 -7.32 6.26
C ASN A 54 3.35 -8.26 7.22
N PRO A 55 2.48 -9.17 6.72
CA PRO A 55 1.80 -10.11 7.61
C PRO A 55 2.73 -11.18 8.17
N ALA A 56 3.87 -11.44 7.53
CA ALA A 56 4.86 -12.37 8.04
C ALA A 56 5.65 -11.72 9.19
N ARG A 57 5.87 -12.49 10.26
CA ARG A 57 6.72 -12.05 11.38
C ARG A 57 8.17 -12.01 10.91
N LEU A 58 8.80 -10.84 11.00
CA LEU A 58 10.24 -10.72 10.76
C LEU A 58 11.03 -11.43 11.87
N THR A 59 12.15 -12.04 11.49
CA THR A 59 13.13 -12.57 12.46
C THR A 59 13.96 -11.44 13.05
N ASP A 60 14.59 -11.67 14.20
CA ASP A 60 15.46 -10.68 14.84
C ASP A 60 16.65 -10.30 13.93
N GLU A 61 17.16 -11.27 13.16
CA GLU A 61 18.23 -11.05 12.17
C GLU A 61 17.77 -10.14 11.03
N GLN A 62 16.54 -10.32 10.53
CA GLN A 62 15.95 -9.45 9.51
C GLN A 62 15.73 -8.03 10.03
N ILE A 63 15.25 -7.90 11.26
CA ILE A 63 15.08 -6.59 11.92
C ILE A 63 16.44 -5.91 12.09
N SER A 64 17.45 -6.64 12.54
CA SER A 64 18.84 -6.15 12.68
C SER A 64 19.45 -5.74 11.32
N ALA A 65 19.10 -6.44 10.24
CA ALA A 65 19.44 -6.05 8.87
C ALA A 65 18.66 -4.83 8.34
N GLY A 66 17.76 -4.27 9.15
CA GLY A 66 16.98 -3.07 8.83
C GLY A 66 15.79 -3.33 7.91
N CYS A 67 15.24 -4.56 7.92
CA CYS A 67 13.92 -4.84 7.36
C CYS A 67 12.84 -4.30 8.30
N ALA A 68 11.86 -3.59 7.74
CA ALA A 68 10.79 -3.00 8.53
C ALA A 68 9.52 -3.87 8.48
N GLN A 69 8.88 -4.08 9.63
CA GLN A 69 7.57 -4.75 9.71
C GLN A 69 6.47 -3.89 9.08
N THR A 70 6.59 -2.57 9.24
CA THR A 70 5.61 -1.58 8.80
C THR A 70 6.30 -0.47 8.02
N VAL A 71 5.68 -0.09 6.91
CA VAL A 71 6.13 0.96 6.01
C VAL A 71 5.03 1.98 5.88
N HIS A 72 5.37 3.25 5.68
CA HIS A 72 4.41 4.31 5.44
C HIS A 72 4.83 5.17 4.24
N GLY A 73 3.92 5.98 3.75
CA GLY A 73 4.16 7.03 2.77
C GLY A 73 3.06 8.09 2.86
N GLU A 74 3.39 9.33 2.55
CA GLU A 74 2.45 10.45 2.57
C GLU A 74 1.52 10.42 1.34
N ASN A 75 1.88 9.66 0.31
CA ASN A 75 1.09 9.45 -0.89
C ASN A 75 1.31 8.03 -1.49
N PRO A 76 0.49 7.58 -2.45
CA PRO A 76 0.61 6.24 -3.03
C PRO A 76 1.97 5.95 -3.68
N ALA A 77 2.57 6.93 -4.36
CA ALA A 77 3.84 6.75 -5.04
C ALA A 77 4.98 6.51 -4.03
N GLU A 78 5.00 7.30 -2.96
CA GLU A 78 5.97 7.14 -1.88
C GLU A 78 5.82 5.78 -1.17
N LEU A 79 4.58 5.35 -0.87
CA LEU A 79 4.35 4.05 -0.27
C LEU A 79 4.88 2.91 -1.18
N VAL A 80 4.67 3.01 -2.49
CA VAL A 80 5.16 2.01 -3.46
C VAL A 80 6.69 1.97 -3.49
N GLU A 81 7.37 3.11 -3.51
CA GLU A 81 8.83 3.16 -3.49
C GLU A 81 9.39 2.58 -2.19
N ASN A 82 8.79 2.93 -1.05
CA ASN A 82 9.21 2.39 0.24
C ASN A 82 8.98 0.87 0.32
N LEU A 83 7.89 0.36 -0.24
CA LEU A 83 7.64 -1.08 -0.33
C LEU A 83 8.65 -1.80 -1.23
N ARG A 84 8.95 -1.25 -2.42
CA ARG A 84 9.98 -1.80 -3.32
C ARG A 84 11.34 -1.88 -2.64
N PHE A 85 11.71 -0.83 -1.90
CA PHE A 85 12.94 -0.79 -1.13
C PHE A 85 12.97 -1.89 -0.06
N GLN A 86 11.90 -2.05 0.71
CA GLN A 86 11.82 -3.10 1.73
C GLN A 86 11.85 -4.51 1.14
N MET A 87 11.12 -4.75 0.06
CA MET A 87 11.13 -6.05 -0.63
C MET A 87 12.54 -6.41 -1.10
N ARG A 88 13.27 -5.46 -1.70
CA ARG A 88 14.64 -5.68 -2.15
C ARG A 88 15.56 -6.06 -0.98
N LYS A 89 15.49 -5.34 0.14
CA LYS A 89 16.26 -5.68 1.35
C LYS A 89 15.97 -7.08 1.86
N MET A 90 14.69 -7.47 1.90
CA MET A 90 14.30 -8.81 2.35
C MET A 90 14.84 -9.89 1.42
N THR A 91 14.77 -9.68 0.10
CA THR A 91 15.35 -10.59 -0.89
C THR A 91 16.86 -10.74 -0.69
N GLU A 92 17.59 -9.62 -0.62
CA GLU A 92 19.05 -9.64 -0.42
C GLU A 92 19.46 -10.33 0.89
N PHE A 93 18.70 -10.13 1.97
CA PHE A 93 18.93 -10.83 3.23
C PHE A 93 18.74 -12.33 3.08
N ASN A 94 17.63 -12.76 2.47
CA ASN A 94 17.30 -14.17 2.29
C ASN A 94 18.35 -14.89 1.42
N GLU A 95 18.79 -14.26 0.33
CA GLU A 95 19.83 -14.82 -0.56
C GLU A 95 21.16 -15.02 0.19
N ARG A 96 21.59 -14.03 0.97
CA ARG A 96 22.82 -14.14 1.80
C ARG A 96 22.72 -15.27 2.82
N HIS A 97 21.56 -15.42 3.46
CA HIS A 97 21.34 -16.49 4.43
C HIS A 97 21.28 -17.86 3.78
N GLN A 98 20.66 -17.98 2.60
CA GLN A 98 20.64 -19.23 1.85
C GLN A 98 22.06 -19.64 1.44
N ALA A 99 22.84 -18.73 0.85
CA ALA A 99 24.21 -18.99 0.44
C ALA A 99 25.10 -19.43 1.63
N LYS A 100 24.93 -18.78 2.79
CA LYS A 100 25.63 -19.17 4.03
C LYS A 100 25.21 -20.56 4.51
N SER A 101 23.92 -20.90 4.41
CA SER A 101 23.42 -22.22 4.82
C SER A 101 23.88 -23.34 3.89
N GLU A 102 24.01 -23.08 2.59
CA GLU A 102 24.52 -24.03 1.60
C GLU A 102 26.03 -24.24 1.78
N ALA A 103 26.81 -23.18 1.99
CA ALA A 103 28.23 -23.26 2.28
C ALA A 103 28.55 -24.03 3.58
N ALA A 104 27.66 -23.99 4.58
CA ALA A 104 27.83 -24.73 5.82
C ALA A 104 27.50 -26.24 5.72
N ARG A 105 26.94 -26.69 4.59
CA ARG A 105 26.60 -28.10 4.33
C ARG A 105 27.68 -28.85 3.53
N VAL A 106 28.69 -28.14 3.03
CA VAL A 106 29.83 -28.68 2.26
C VAL A 106 31.04 -28.83 3.19
#